data_AF-K1ZSY3-F1
#
_entry.id   AF-K1ZSY3-F1
#
_cell.length_a   1.000
_cell.length_b   1.000
_cell.length_c   1.000
_cell.angle_alpha   90.00
_cell.angle_beta   90.00
_cell.angle_gamma   90.00
#
_symmetry.space_group_name_H-M   'P 1'
#
loop_
_entity.id
_entity.type
_entity.pdbx_description
1 polymer ?
#
loop_
_entity_poly.entity_id
_entity_poly.type
_entity_poly.pdbx_seq_one_letter_code
_entity_poly.pdbx_strand_id
1 'polypeptide(L)'
;MMAKITGFFILFFGVLMGGCTLLPAREIKTPTTVTPTTQQLVGNDKDSHGCIGSAGYQWCATKEKCLRTWEEPCEATTPSPTVDETSAIKTAIKQALVVKHGESANQLTVRVSKIEGNYSSGGASTSEGGGMWFAAKVNNEWKLVWDGNGNILCQDLTAYPDFPATMIPECYNQVTNKTVIR
;
A
#
# COMPACT_ATOMS: atom_id res chain seq x y z
N MET A 1 -50.94 30.96 -15.45
CA MET A 1 -52.39 31.00 -15.17
C MET A 1 -52.72 29.84 -14.27
N MET A 2 -53.28 30.15 -13.10
CA MET A 2 -53.68 29.22 -12.05
C MET A 2 -54.87 28.35 -12.50
N ALA A 3 -54.94 27.11 -12.04
CA ALA A 3 -56.20 26.41 -11.82
C ALA A 3 -56.10 25.56 -10.54
N LYS A 4 -56.91 25.95 -9.55
CA LYS A 4 -57.13 25.31 -8.26
C LYS A 4 -58.25 24.24 -8.39
N ILE A 5 -58.12 23.13 -7.68
CA ILE A 5 -59.21 22.19 -7.30
C ILE A 5 -58.85 21.76 -5.87
N THR A 6 -59.37 22.29 -4.77
CA THR A 6 -60.72 22.34 -4.17
C THR A 6 -61.27 20.99 -3.63
N GLY A 7 -61.12 20.81 -2.30
CA GLY A 7 -62.06 20.11 -1.39
C GLY A 7 -62.04 18.57 -1.35
N PHE A 8 -62.46 17.87 -0.30
CA PHE A 8 -63.10 18.22 0.98
C PHE A 8 -63.24 16.90 1.80
N PHE A 9 -63.06 16.94 3.14
CA PHE A 9 -63.59 16.05 4.21
C PHE A 9 -63.43 14.50 4.09
N ILE A 10 -63.09 13.75 5.14
CA ILE A 10 -64.01 13.35 6.23
C ILE A 10 -63.20 12.96 7.49
N LEU A 11 -63.64 13.49 8.64
CA LEU A 11 -63.34 13.07 10.01
C LEU A 11 -64.28 11.95 10.48
N PHE A 12 -63.76 10.92 11.15
CA PHE A 12 -64.46 10.01 12.08
C PHE A 12 -63.43 9.64 13.17
N PHE A 13 -63.41 10.18 14.40
CA PHE A 13 -64.29 10.10 15.58
C PHE A 13 -64.43 8.71 16.26
N GLY A 14 -63.99 8.65 17.54
CA GLY A 14 -64.40 7.70 18.59
C GLY A 14 -63.49 6.48 18.75
N VAL A 15 -62.53 6.39 19.68
CA VAL A 15 -62.61 6.30 21.16
C VAL A 15 -63.55 5.20 21.66
N LEU A 16 -62.97 4.13 22.24
CA LEU A 16 -63.58 3.41 23.36
C LEU A 16 -62.52 2.91 24.34
N MET A 17 -62.66 3.37 25.58
CA MET A 17 -61.92 2.98 26.77
C MET A 17 -62.34 1.58 27.24
N GLY A 18 -61.38 0.82 27.77
CA GLY A 18 -61.64 -0.42 28.52
C GLY A 18 -60.40 -0.82 29.31
N GLY A 19 -60.28 -0.29 30.53
CA GLY A 19 -59.27 -0.72 31.50
C GLY A 19 -59.71 -1.96 32.26
N CYS A 20 -58.77 -2.84 32.60
CA CYS A 20 -58.94 -3.85 33.65
C CYS A 20 -57.58 -4.19 34.28
N THR A 21 -57.41 -3.66 35.49
CA THR A 21 -56.59 -4.06 36.65
C THR A 21 -55.30 -4.89 36.50
N LEU A 22 -54.27 -4.38 37.19
CA LEU A 22 -53.04 -5.03 37.61
C LEU A 22 -53.29 -6.30 38.46
N LEU A 23 -52.52 -7.36 38.17
CA LEU A 23 -52.20 -8.45 39.10
C LEU A 23 -50.69 -8.72 39.07
N PRO A 24 -50.06 -9.10 40.19
CA PRO A 24 -48.61 -9.13 40.34
C PRO A 24 -47.97 -10.36 39.70
N ALA A 25 -46.70 -10.17 39.30
CA ALA A 25 -45.82 -11.17 38.72
C ALA A 25 -45.65 -12.39 39.63
N ARG A 26 -45.75 -13.59 39.04
CA ARG A 26 -45.26 -14.83 39.63
C ARG A 26 -44.35 -15.50 38.60
N GLU A 27 -43.05 -15.56 38.92
CA GLU A 27 -42.04 -16.25 38.13
C GLU A 27 -42.38 -17.74 38.02
N ILE A 28 -42.59 -18.20 36.79
CA ILE A 28 -42.54 -19.62 36.45
C ILE A 28 -41.20 -19.82 35.76
N LYS A 29 -40.22 -20.34 36.51
CA LYS A 29 -39.00 -20.92 35.95
C LYS A 29 -39.40 -22.15 35.14
N THR A 30 -39.56 -22.00 33.83
CA THR A 30 -39.58 -23.11 32.89
C THR A 30 -38.21 -23.19 32.20
N PRO A 31 -37.49 -24.30 32.31
CA PRO A 31 -36.23 -24.50 31.62
C PRO A 31 -36.48 -24.83 30.15
N THR A 32 -35.49 -24.47 29.32
CA THR A 32 -35.31 -24.90 27.93
C THR A 32 -36.10 -24.11 26.88
N THR A 33 -35.70 -22.84 26.70
CA THR A 33 -35.73 -22.21 25.36
C THR A 33 -34.59 -22.83 24.56
N VAL A 34 -34.92 -23.77 23.66
CA VAL A 34 -34.05 -24.04 22.50
C VAL A 34 -34.08 -22.79 21.63
N THR A 35 -33.07 -21.93 21.77
CA THR A 35 -32.78 -20.87 20.81
C THR A 35 -32.76 -21.50 19.43
N PRO A 36 -33.50 -20.98 18.42
CA PRO A 36 -33.22 -21.36 17.06
C PRO A 36 -31.79 -20.89 16.79
N THR A 37 -30.85 -21.82 16.76
CA THR A 37 -29.53 -21.56 16.19
C THR A 37 -29.80 -21.25 14.73
N THR A 38 -29.99 -19.97 14.41
CA THR A 38 -29.83 -19.47 13.05
C THR A 38 -28.48 -19.99 12.64
N GLN A 39 -28.46 -21.03 11.80
CA GLN A 39 -27.23 -21.47 11.17
C GLN A 39 -26.73 -20.24 10.44
N GLN A 40 -25.72 -19.58 10.99
CA GLN A 40 -25.11 -18.43 10.37
C GLN A 40 -24.53 -18.96 9.08
N LEU A 41 -25.23 -18.72 7.96
CA LEU A 41 -24.71 -19.08 6.65
C LEU A 41 -23.35 -18.42 6.54
N VAL A 42 -22.30 -19.25 6.54
CA VAL A 42 -20.93 -18.79 6.30
C VAL A 42 -20.91 -18.13 4.92
N GLY A 43 -20.38 -16.91 4.82
CA GLY A 43 -20.33 -16.17 3.57
C GLY A 43 -21.29 -14.98 3.41
N ASN A 44 -22.21 -14.73 4.34
CA ASN A 44 -23.14 -13.58 4.27
C ASN A 44 -22.65 -12.32 5.02
N ASP A 45 -21.36 -12.25 5.33
CA ASP A 45 -20.72 -11.20 6.14
C ASP A 45 -19.73 -10.37 5.32
N LYS A 46 -20.18 -9.92 4.15
CA LYS A 46 -19.39 -9.02 3.29
C LYS A 46 -19.24 -7.64 3.94
N ASP A 47 -18.01 -7.13 3.97
CA ASP A 47 -17.72 -5.74 4.36
C ASP A 47 -18.03 -4.72 3.23
N SER A 48 -17.73 -3.44 3.45
CA SER A 48 -17.94 -2.36 2.46
C SER A 48 -17.17 -2.55 1.16
N HIS A 49 -16.13 -3.37 1.17
CA HIS A 49 -15.32 -3.72 0.01
C HIS A 49 -15.71 -5.07 -0.60
N GLY A 50 -16.74 -5.73 -0.05
CA GLY A 50 -17.21 -7.04 -0.51
C GLY A 50 -16.41 -8.22 0.03
N CYS A 51 -15.50 -8.01 1.00
CA CYS A 51 -14.67 -9.06 1.58
C CYS A 51 -15.44 -9.84 2.64
N ILE A 52 -15.34 -11.17 2.59
CA ILE A 52 -16.03 -12.08 3.51
C ILE A 52 -15.10 -12.42 4.68
N GLY A 53 -15.28 -11.77 5.83
CA GLY A 53 -14.43 -11.95 7.01
C GLY A 53 -14.45 -13.38 7.56
N SER A 54 -15.60 -14.06 7.54
CA SER A 54 -15.80 -15.44 7.99
C SER A 54 -15.06 -16.45 7.11
N ALA A 55 -14.86 -16.11 5.84
CA ALA A 55 -13.99 -16.84 4.93
C ALA A 55 -12.54 -16.38 5.03
N GLY A 56 -12.18 -15.50 5.97
CA GLY A 56 -10.80 -15.05 6.19
C GLY A 56 -10.31 -13.98 5.22
N TYR A 57 -11.19 -13.41 4.40
CA TYR A 57 -10.83 -12.33 3.48
C TYR A 57 -10.84 -10.98 4.20
N GLN A 58 -9.79 -10.20 3.97
CA GLN A 58 -9.64 -8.83 4.44
C GLN A 58 -9.33 -7.91 3.26
N TRP A 59 -9.93 -6.72 3.24
CA TRP A 59 -9.63 -5.73 2.21
C TRP A 59 -8.17 -5.29 2.25
N CYS A 60 -7.50 -5.38 1.10
CA CYS A 60 -6.16 -4.84 0.92
C CYS A 60 -6.19 -3.60 0.03
N ALA A 61 -6.05 -2.41 0.63
CA ALA A 61 -6.06 -1.15 -0.10
C ALA A 61 -4.95 -1.10 -1.17
N THR A 62 -3.76 -1.62 -0.86
CA THR A 62 -2.60 -1.57 -1.75
C THR A 62 -2.76 -2.40 -3.02
N LYS A 63 -3.57 -3.47 -2.95
CA LYS A 63 -3.78 -4.40 -4.07
C LYS A 63 -5.20 -4.32 -4.63
N GLU A 64 -6.02 -3.45 -4.04
CA GLU A 64 -7.44 -3.24 -4.35
C GLU A 64 -8.24 -4.55 -4.45
N LYS A 65 -7.92 -5.52 -3.59
CA LYS A 65 -8.60 -6.82 -3.56
C LYS A 65 -8.71 -7.38 -2.14
N CYS A 66 -9.71 -8.25 -1.95
CA CYS A 66 -9.87 -9.04 -0.75
C CYS A 66 -8.83 -10.16 -0.70
N LEU A 67 -8.03 -10.21 0.35
CA LEU A 67 -6.95 -11.19 0.51
C LEU A 67 -7.07 -11.93 1.84
N ARG A 68 -6.59 -13.17 1.85
CA ARG A 68 -6.25 -13.87 3.08
C ARG A 68 -4.77 -13.66 3.33
N THR A 69 -4.42 -13.00 4.43
CA THR A 69 -3.03 -12.60 4.72
C THR A 69 -2.06 -13.77 4.81
N TRP A 70 -2.54 -15.00 5.03
CA TRP A 70 -1.74 -16.23 5.02
C TRP A 70 -1.57 -16.89 3.64
N GLU A 71 -2.41 -16.54 2.66
CA GLU A 71 -2.23 -16.96 1.26
C GLU A 71 -1.41 -15.90 0.50
N GLU A 72 -1.68 -14.63 0.78
CA GLU A 72 -1.02 -13.49 0.16
C GLU A 72 -0.96 -12.28 1.13
N PRO A 73 0.24 -11.75 1.44
CA PRO A 73 0.34 -10.57 2.30
C PRO A 73 -0.22 -9.31 1.64
N CYS A 74 -0.87 -8.47 2.44
CA CYS A 74 -1.34 -7.13 2.05
C CYS A 74 -0.23 -6.07 2.18
N GLU A 75 0.96 -6.42 1.73
CA GLU A 75 2.06 -5.48 1.65
C GLU A 75 2.07 -4.86 0.25
N ALA A 76 2.43 -3.58 0.18
CA ALA A 76 2.95 -3.05 -1.08
C ALA A 76 4.09 -3.97 -1.46
N THR A 77 4.04 -4.57 -2.66
CA THR A 77 5.15 -5.32 -3.22
C THR A 77 6.33 -4.34 -3.38
N THR A 78 7.02 -4.07 -2.27
CA THR A 78 8.43 -3.75 -2.30
C THR A 78 9.05 -5.10 -2.60
N PRO A 79 9.52 -5.34 -3.84
CA PRO A 79 10.09 -6.64 -4.16
C PRO A 79 11.25 -6.88 -3.21
N SER A 80 11.08 -7.85 -2.30
CA SER A 80 12.24 -8.42 -1.63
C SER A 80 13.15 -8.96 -2.74
N PRO A 81 14.44 -8.61 -2.76
CA PRO A 81 15.32 -8.96 -3.86
C PRO A 81 15.30 -10.47 -4.10
N THR A 82 14.88 -10.90 -5.28
CA THR A 82 15.24 -12.25 -5.72
C THR A 82 16.75 -12.29 -5.90
N VAL A 83 17.37 -13.45 -5.62
CA VAL A 83 18.82 -13.64 -5.83
C VAL A 83 19.20 -13.31 -7.28
N ASP A 84 18.29 -13.57 -8.21
CA ASP A 84 18.43 -13.29 -9.63
C ASP A 84 18.45 -11.78 -9.92
N GLU A 85 17.50 -11.00 -9.38
CA GLU A 85 17.51 -9.54 -9.56
C GLU A 85 18.75 -8.90 -8.94
N THR A 86 19.16 -9.34 -7.76
CA THR A 86 20.38 -8.85 -7.12
C THR A 86 21.62 -9.07 -8.00
N SER A 87 21.72 -10.25 -8.61
CA SER A 87 22.85 -10.59 -9.48
C SER A 87 22.83 -9.79 -10.80
N ALA A 88 21.65 -9.59 -11.37
CA ALA A 88 21.45 -8.73 -12.54
C ALA A 88 21.87 -7.28 -12.26
N ILE A 89 21.42 -6.70 -11.14
CA ILE A 89 21.78 -5.34 -10.73
C ILE A 89 23.30 -5.23 -10.51
N LYS A 90 23.90 -6.16 -9.75
CA LYS A 90 25.35 -6.16 -9.51
C LYS A 90 26.13 -6.13 -10.82
N THR A 91 25.72 -6.95 -11.78
CA THR A 91 26.38 -7.05 -13.10
C THR A 91 26.24 -5.76 -13.89
N ALA A 92 25.01 -5.24 -14.01
CA ALA A 92 24.71 -4.02 -14.77
C ALA A 92 25.44 -2.80 -14.17
N ILE A 93 25.39 -2.63 -12.85
CA ILE A 93 26.03 -1.52 -12.16
C ILE A 93 27.55 -1.63 -12.21
N LYS A 94 28.11 -2.83 -12.06
CA LYS A 94 29.54 -3.06 -12.23
C LYS A 94 30.01 -2.64 -13.62
N GLN A 95 29.30 -3.06 -14.66
CA GLN A 95 29.60 -2.69 -16.05
C GLN A 95 29.48 -1.18 -16.26
N ALA A 96 28.42 -0.54 -15.77
CA ALA A 96 28.23 0.90 -15.89
C ALA A 96 29.34 1.70 -15.18
N LEU A 97 29.78 1.26 -14.00
CA LEU A 97 30.90 1.88 -13.27
C LEU A 97 32.22 1.74 -14.03
N VAL A 98 32.48 0.59 -14.67
CA VAL A 98 33.66 0.37 -15.52
C VAL A 98 33.63 1.25 -16.76
N VAL A 99 32.47 1.39 -17.39
CA VAL A 99 32.29 2.29 -18.54
C VAL A 99 32.52 3.75 -18.14
N LYS A 100 32.02 4.18 -16.98
CA LYS A 100 32.09 5.57 -16.53
C LYS A 100 33.46 5.96 -15.98
N HIS A 101 34.12 5.07 -15.25
CA HIS A 101 35.36 5.36 -14.49
C HIS A 101 36.61 4.63 -14.99
N GLY A 102 36.45 3.73 -15.97
CA GLY A 102 37.55 2.96 -16.56
C GLY A 102 37.78 1.59 -15.88
N GLU A 103 38.81 0.88 -16.36
CA GLU A 103 39.08 -0.51 -15.96
C GLU A 103 39.43 -0.69 -14.48
N SER A 104 39.92 0.34 -13.80
CA SER A 104 40.20 0.29 -12.36
C SER A 104 38.94 -0.02 -11.53
N ALA A 105 37.77 0.38 -12.02
CA ALA A 105 36.49 0.04 -11.41
C ALA A 105 36.22 -1.48 -11.40
N ASN A 106 36.96 -2.31 -12.15
CA ASN A 106 36.89 -3.77 -12.08
C ASN A 106 37.26 -4.32 -10.70
N GLN A 107 37.96 -3.54 -9.86
CA GLN A 107 38.29 -3.95 -8.49
C GLN A 107 37.16 -3.69 -7.47
N LEU A 108 36.13 -2.89 -7.83
CA LEU A 108 35.02 -2.57 -6.93
C LEU A 108 34.13 -3.78 -6.58
N THR A 109 33.87 -3.99 -5.30
CA THR A 109 32.81 -4.90 -4.86
C THR A 109 31.47 -4.16 -4.85
N VAL A 110 30.55 -4.57 -5.72
CA VAL A 110 29.19 -3.99 -5.79
C VAL A 110 28.25 -4.74 -4.86
N ARG A 111 27.57 -4.00 -3.97
CA ARG A 111 26.57 -4.51 -3.03
C ARG A 111 25.25 -3.79 -3.28
N VAL A 112 24.17 -4.57 -3.41
CA VAL A 112 22.80 -4.05 -3.46
C VAL A 112 22.29 -3.95 -2.03
N SER A 113 21.78 -2.78 -1.66
CA SER A 113 21.26 -2.51 -0.32
C SER A 113 19.74 -2.49 -0.30
N LYS A 114 19.12 -1.87 -1.32
CA LYS A 114 17.66 -1.74 -1.40
C LYS A 114 17.18 -1.88 -2.84
N ILE A 115 16.02 -2.50 -3.01
CA ILE A 115 15.26 -2.53 -4.26
C ILE A 115 13.84 -2.12 -3.91
N GLU A 116 13.28 -1.19 -4.68
CA GLU A 116 11.92 -0.68 -4.50
C GLU A 116 11.31 -0.44 -5.88
N GLY A 117 10.49 -1.41 -6.33
CA GLY A 117 9.93 -1.41 -7.68
C GLY A 117 11.01 -1.36 -8.75
N ASN A 118 11.00 -0.30 -9.55
CA ASN A 118 11.96 -0.07 -10.63
C ASN A 118 13.22 0.68 -10.16
N TYR A 119 13.47 0.80 -8.86
CA TYR A 119 14.63 1.54 -8.33
C TYR A 119 15.47 0.67 -7.42
N SER A 120 16.77 0.93 -7.38
CA SER A 120 17.68 0.24 -6.48
C SER A 120 18.81 1.17 -6.01
N SER A 121 19.34 0.89 -4.83
CA SER A 121 20.52 1.56 -4.30
C SER A 121 21.47 0.57 -3.66
N GLY A 122 22.73 1.00 -3.53
CA GLY A 122 23.76 0.19 -2.91
C GLY A 122 25.10 0.89 -2.81
N GLY A 123 26.12 0.10 -2.51
CA GLY A 123 27.50 0.56 -2.40
C GLY A 123 28.41 -0.11 -3.43
N ALA A 124 29.48 0.58 -3.81
CA ALA A 124 30.60 0.05 -4.56
C ALA A 124 31.89 0.42 -3.84
N SER A 125 32.67 -0.56 -3.41
CA SER A 125 33.88 -0.30 -2.61
C SER A 125 35.04 -1.22 -2.95
N THR A 126 36.25 -0.71 -2.78
CA THR A 126 37.49 -1.49 -2.68
C THR A 126 37.95 -1.50 -1.22
N SER A 127 39.17 -2.03 -0.97
CA SER A 127 39.87 -1.88 0.31
C SER A 127 40.30 -0.43 0.61
N GLU A 128 40.37 0.43 -0.39
CA GLU A 128 40.91 1.80 -0.28
C GLU A 128 39.83 2.86 -0.11
N GLY A 129 38.57 2.50 -0.33
CA GLY A 129 37.45 3.41 -0.25
C GLY A 129 36.26 2.91 -1.05
N GLY A 130 35.17 3.65 -1.01
CA GLY A 130 33.98 3.31 -1.78
C GLY A 130 33.02 4.47 -1.87
N GLY A 131 31.93 4.23 -2.56
CA GLY A 131 30.83 5.16 -2.74
C GLY A 131 29.49 4.49 -2.88
N MET A 132 28.47 5.32 -2.94
CA MET A 132 27.10 4.90 -3.13
C MET A 132 26.76 4.90 -4.62
N TRP A 133 25.77 4.09 -5.00
CA TRP A 133 25.17 4.14 -6.31
C TRP A 133 23.64 4.05 -6.21
N PHE A 134 22.98 4.66 -7.18
CA PHE A 134 21.54 4.61 -7.40
C PHE A 134 21.27 4.15 -8.83
N ALA A 135 20.25 3.31 -8.97
CA ALA A 135 19.90 2.67 -10.22
C ALA A 135 18.39 2.73 -10.46
N ALA A 136 18.02 2.76 -11.74
CA ALA A 136 16.64 2.68 -12.19
C ALA A 136 16.52 1.62 -13.29
N LYS A 137 15.38 0.92 -13.31
CA LYS A 137 15.04 -0.09 -14.31
C LYS A 137 14.22 0.58 -15.40
N VAL A 138 14.81 0.72 -16.58
CA VAL A 138 14.20 1.36 -17.75
C VAL A 138 14.13 0.32 -18.86
N ASN A 139 12.95 0.09 -19.44
CA ASN A 139 12.73 -0.96 -20.45
C ASN A 139 13.20 -2.35 -19.99
N ASN A 140 12.96 -2.67 -18.72
CA ASN A 140 13.39 -3.91 -18.06
C ASN A 140 14.92 -4.09 -17.91
N GLU A 141 15.71 -3.05 -18.18
CA GLU A 141 17.17 -3.04 -18.00
C GLU A 141 17.58 -2.09 -16.86
N TRP A 142 18.49 -2.54 -16.00
CA TRP A 142 19.02 -1.72 -14.91
C TRP A 142 20.07 -0.74 -15.42
N LYS A 143 19.89 0.53 -15.11
CA LYS A 143 20.79 1.62 -15.49
C LYS A 143 21.29 2.36 -14.27
N LEU A 144 22.57 2.71 -14.29
CA LEU A 144 23.17 3.59 -13.29
C LEU A 144 22.61 5.00 -13.46
N VAL A 145 21.96 5.52 -12.41
CA VAL A 145 21.42 6.88 -12.37
C VAL A 145 22.47 7.82 -11.81
N TRP A 146 23.10 7.43 -10.70
CA TRP A 146 24.10 8.24 -10.04
C TRP A 146 25.06 7.34 -9.25
N ASP A 147 26.30 7.79 -9.10
CA ASP A 147 27.29 7.19 -8.21
C ASP A 147 28.24 8.26 -7.64
N GLY A 148 28.74 8.03 -6.43
CA GLY A 148 29.70 8.90 -5.77
C GLY A 148 29.57 8.93 -4.24
N ASN A 149 30.29 9.87 -3.64
CA ASN A 149 30.39 10.07 -2.18
C ASN A 149 29.75 11.37 -1.70
N GLY A 150 29.18 12.16 -2.63
CA GLY A 150 28.70 13.52 -2.37
C GLY A 150 27.20 13.68 -2.60
N ASN A 151 26.78 14.92 -2.78
CA ASN A 151 25.37 15.28 -2.97
C ASN A 151 24.90 14.96 -4.40
N ILE A 152 23.73 14.36 -4.52
CA ILE A 152 23.07 14.10 -5.81
C ILE A 152 22.50 15.40 -6.35
N LEU A 153 22.77 15.72 -7.62
CA LEU A 153 22.21 16.93 -8.22
C LEU A 153 20.73 16.71 -8.54
N CYS A 154 19.89 17.70 -8.25
CA CYS A 154 18.47 17.60 -8.60
C CYS A 154 18.26 17.43 -10.12
N GLN A 155 19.19 17.92 -10.94
CA GLN A 155 19.17 17.75 -12.39
C GLN A 155 19.30 16.27 -12.80
N ASP A 156 20.12 15.48 -12.10
CA ASP A 156 20.33 14.05 -12.39
C ASP A 156 19.06 13.22 -12.15
N LEU A 157 18.13 13.74 -11.35
CA LEU A 157 16.88 13.09 -10.99
C LEU A 157 15.70 13.51 -11.88
N THR A 158 15.88 14.49 -12.77
CA THR A 158 14.79 14.97 -13.65
C THR A 158 14.26 13.90 -14.60
N ALA A 159 15.11 12.96 -15.02
CA ALA A 159 14.73 11.80 -15.81
C ALA A 159 13.99 10.71 -15.01
N TYR A 160 14.01 10.80 -13.68
CA TYR A 160 13.47 9.81 -12.74
C TYR A 160 12.65 10.51 -11.64
N PRO A 161 11.55 11.19 -12.00
CA PRO A 161 10.76 11.99 -11.05
C PRO A 161 10.20 11.15 -9.90
N ASP A 162 9.90 9.87 -10.16
CA ASP A 162 9.33 8.92 -9.19
C ASP A 162 10.39 8.17 -8.38
N PHE A 163 11.68 8.56 -8.46
CA PHE A 163 12.72 7.93 -7.64
C PHE A 163 12.37 8.12 -6.15
N PRO A 164 12.24 7.03 -5.35
CA PRO A 164 11.72 7.10 -3.99
C PRO A 164 12.51 8.06 -3.09
N ALA A 165 11.81 8.97 -2.42
CA ALA A 165 12.39 9.83 -1.40
C ALA A 165 12.99 9.03 -0.22
N THR A 166 12.52 7.80 -0.02
CA THR A 166 13.10 6.87 0.96
C THR A 166 14.52 6.40 0.59
N MET A 167 14.91 6.52 -0.67
CA MET A 167 16.27 6.24 -1.14
C MET A 167 17.07 7.54 -1.35
N ILE A 168 16.43 8.57 -1.90
CA ILE A 168 17.03 9.87 -2.17
C ILE A 168 16.13 10.96 -1.56
N PRO A 169 16.25 11.23 -0.24
CA PRO A 169 15.38 12.19 0.45
C PRO A 169 15.70 13.64 0.08
N GLU A 170 16.91 13.89 -0.39
CA GLU A 170 17.37 15.22 -0.74
C GLU A 170 18.24 15.21 -2.00
N CYS A 171 18.23 16.33 -2.70
CA CYS A 171 19.12 16.61 -3.80
C CYS A 171 19.64 18.04 -3.70
N TYR A 172 20.75 18.33 -4.36
CA TYR A 172 21.35 19.65 -4.37
C TYR A 172 21.03 20.38 -5.68
N ASN A 173 20.48 21.58 -5.56
CA ASN A 173 20.21 22.47 -6.69
C ASN A 173 21.35 23.48 -6.84
N GLN A 174 22.14 23.32 -7.89
CA GLN A 174 23.29 24.19 -8.19
C GLN A 174 22.88 25.61 -8.59
N VAL A 175 21.70 25.80 -9.19
CA VAL A 175 21.24 27.12 -9.64
C VAL A 175 20.88 28.00 -8.45
N THR A 176 20.20 27.42 -7.45
CA THR A 176 19.80 28.16 -6.24
C THR A 176 20.79 28.02 -5.09
N ASN A 177 21.82 27.16 -5.24
CA ASN A 177 22.79 26.80 -4.21
C ASN A 177 22.12 26.31 -2.92
N LYS A 178 21.12 25.43 -3.05
CA LYS A 178 20.32 24.92 -1.93
C LYS A 178 20.08 23.42 -2.04
N THR A 179 20.06 22.76 -0.89
CA THR A 179 19.50 21.42 -0.75
C THR A 179 17.98 21.50 -0.81
N VAL A 180 17.38 20.60 -1.60
CA VAL A 180 15.95 20.46 -1.81
C VAL A 180 15.54 19.11 -1.26
N ILE A 181 14.60 19.10 -0.32
CA ILE A 181 13.95 17.89 0.20
C ILE A 181 12.87 17.46 -0.80
N ARG A 182 12.79 16.16 -1.08
CA ARG A 182 11.85 15.57 -2.05
C ARG A 182 10.81 14.69 -1.38
#